data_AF-A0A2S8PBG2-F1
#
_entry.id   AF-A0A2S8PBG2-F1
#
_cell.length_a   1.000
_cell.length_b   1.000
_cell.length_c   1.000
_cell.angle_alpha   90.00
_cell.angle_beta   90.00
_cell.angle_gamma   90.00
#
_symmetry.space_group_name_H-M   'P 1'
#
loop_
_entity.id
_entity.type
_entity.pdbx_description
1 polymer ?
#
loop_
_entity_poly.entity_id
_entity_poly.type
_entity_poly.pdbx_seq_one_letter_code
_entity_poly.pdbx_strand_id
1 'polypeptide(L)'
;LWLSPVWSHFTGIMMVLAMLRLSRMFPEESIIVYSKRILGKWLGIAAGFIFVFYAFYLTSVILRIYTDFISSVFLENTPTVVISGGIMFLVAYTARGGVEVLGRLAQLFIPATVVVFVILSILTIPEWELSNALPILGKGPIPSLKGATVPFTWFAGYILLGLYYPLLSDKRKVTLFVMTAWFGEMITLAASGLISVSFLASIPVR
;
A
#
# COMPACT_ATOMS: atom_id res chain seq x y z
N LEU A 1 -18.16 -1.46 1.27
CA LEU A 1 -16.78 -1.16 1.71
C LEU A 1 -15.89 -2.38 1.57
N TRP A 2 -16.23 -3.52 2.19
CA TRP A 2 -15.41 -4.74 2.11
C TRP A 2 -15.24 -5.36 0.71
N LEU A 3 -16.23 -5.21 -0.18
CA LEU A 3 -16.14 -5.65 -1.57
C LEU A 3 -15.31 -4.70 -2.46
N SER A 4 -15.08 -3.46 -2.04
CA SER A 4 -14.38 -2.46 -2.84
C SER A 4 -12.93 -2.86 -3.15
N PRO A 5 -12.12 -3.34 -2.18
CA PRO A 5 -10.80 -3.89 -2.44
C PRO A 5 -10.82 -5.03 -3.45
N VAL A 6 -11.84 -5.91 -3.45
CA VAL A 6 -11.91 -7.06 -4.38
C VAL A 6 -11.96 -6.59 -5.84
N TRP A 7 -12.71 -5.52 -6.14
CA TRP A 7 -12.67 -4.92 -7.48
C TRP A 7 -11.31 -4.33 -7.81
N SER A 8 -10.61 -3.77 -6.81
CA SER A 8 -9.29 -3.19 -7.00
C SER A 8 -8.22 -4.19 -7.43
N HIS A 9 -8.38 -5.46 -7.03
CA HIS A 9 -7.45 -6.54 -7.34
C HIS A 9 -7.24 -6.76 -8.82
N PHE A 10 -8.29 -6.62 -9.62
CA PHE A 10 -8.21 -6.83 -11.07
C PHE A 10 -7.24 -5.86 -11.74
N THR A 11 -7.17 -4.62 -11.29
CA THR A 11 -6.13 -3.72 -11.83
C THR A 11 -4.79 -3.90 -11.13
N GLY A 12 -4.78 -4.29 -9.86
CA GLY A 12 -3.55 -4.54 -9.13
C GLY A 12 -2.75 -5.69 -9.75
N ILE A 13 -3.43 -6.77 -10.16
CA ILE A 13 -2.77 -7.87 -10.87
C ILE A 13 -2.26 -7.41 -12.24
N MET A 14 -2.99 -6.54 -12.96
CA MET A 14 -2.51 -5.97 -14.22
C MET A 14 -1.24 -5.15 -14.02
N MET A 15 -1.18 -4.32 -12.97
CA MET A 15 0.01 -3.55 -12.62
C MET A 15 1.19 -4.48 -12.25
N VAL A 16 0.95 -5.48 -11.40
CA VAL A 16 1.96 -6.47 -11.00
C VAL A 16 2.52 -7.21 -12.21
N LEU A 17 1.66 -7.71 -13.10
CA LEU A 17 2.09 -8.43 -14.30
C LEU A 17 2.85 -7.51 -15.27
N ALA A 18 2.39 -6.28 -15.46
CA ALA A 18 3.08 -5.30 -16.29
C ALA A 18 4.48 -4.99 -15.74
N MET A 19 4.59 -4.74 -14.44
CA MET A 19 5.87 -4.42 -13.79
C MET A 19 6.80 -5.62 -13.75
N LEU A 20 6.31 -6.84 -13.50
CA LEU A 20 7.12 -8.06 -13.59
C LEU A 20 7.65 -8.27 -15.01
N ARG A 21 6.79 -8.07 -16.03
CA ARG A 21 7.20 -8.24 -17.43
C ARG A 21 8.25 -7.21 -17.83
N LEU A 22 8.01 -5.93 -17.54
CA LEU A 22 8.98 -4.87 -17.83
C LEU A 22 10.29 -5.10 -17.08
N SER A 23 10.24 -5.37 -15.78
CA SER A 23 11.46 -5.54 -14.99
C SER A 23 12.30 -6.74 -15.46
N ARG A 24 11.66 -7.82 -15.97
CA ARG A 24 12.38 -8.95 -16.58
C ARG A 24 13.00 -8.63 -17.93
N MET A 25 12.39 -7.74 -18.71
CA MET A 25 12.95 -7.29 -19.99
C MET A 25 14.15 -6.35 -19.80
N PHE A 26 14.19 -5.63 -18.67
CA PHE A 26 15.21 -4.63 -18.36
C PHE A 26 15.81 -4.90 -16.96
N PRO A 27 16.47 -6.07 -16.75
CA PRO A 27 16.78 -6.55 -15.40
C PRO A 27 17.84 -5.74 -14.66
N GLU A 28 18.70 -5.01 -15.37
CA GLU A 28 19.78 -4.19 -14.78
C GLU A 28 19.48 -2.68 -14.83
N GLU A 29 18.31 -2.29 -15.32
CA GLU A 29 17.92 -0.89 -15.48
C GLU A 29 16.72 -0.57 -14.60
N SER A 30 16.74 0.58 -13.93
CA SER A 30 15.57 1.05 -13.19
C SER A 30 14.51 1.60 -14.16
N ILE A 31 13.27 1.74 -13.66
CA ILE A 31 12.16 2.32 -14.42
C ILE A 31 12.48 3.67 -15.04
N ILE A 32 13.29 4.50 -14.39
CA ILE A 32 13.70 5.81 -14.92
C ILE A 32 14.62 5.63 -16.14
N VAL A 33 15.50 4.61 -16.12
CA VAL A 33 16.47 4.35 -17.19
C VAL A 33 15.78 3.69 -18.37
N TYR A 34 15.05 2.60 -18.16
CA TYR A 34 14.40 1.91 -19.27
C TYR A 34 13.25 2.73 -19.88
N SER A 35 12.59 3.61 -19.12
CA SER A 35 11.60 4.53 -19.70
C SER A 35 12.22 5.47 -20.74
N LYS A 36 13.47 5.93 -20.56
CA LYS A 36 14.21 6.68 -21.59
C LYS A 36 14.54 5.84 -22.80
N ARG A 37 14.83 4.56 -22.61
CA ARG A 37 15.12 3.63 -23.70
C ARG A 37 13.88 3.31 -24.53
N ILE A 38 12.73 3.12 -23.89
CA ILE A 38 11.47 2.75 -24.53
C ILE A 38 10.79 3.95 -25.20
N LEU A 39 10.69 5.09 -24.49
CA LEU A 39 9.91 6.25 -24.94
C LEU A 39 10.77 7.29 -25.67
N GLY A 40 12.09 7.10 -25.71
CA GLY A 40 13.05 8.08 -26.20
C GLY A 40 13.38 9.16 -25.16
N LYS A 41 14.28 10.09 -25.53
CA LYS A 41 14.87 11.07 -24.61
C LYS A 41 13.82 11.95 -23.91
N TRP A 42 12.94 12.61 -24.67
CA TRP A 42 12.02 13.61 -24.12
C TRP A 42 10.90 12.98 -23.30
N LEU A 43 10.20 12.01 -23.88
CA LEU A 43 9.09 11.32 -23.19
C LEU A 43 9.58 10.48 -22.01
N GLY A 44 10.76 9.87 -22.11
CA GLY A 44 11.34 9.13 -21.00
C GLY A 44 11.83 10.02 -19.85
N ILE A 45 12.34 11.22 -20.14
CA ILE A 45 12.61 12.22 -19.11
C ILE A 45 11.31 12.63 -18.41
N ALA A 46 10.25 12.93 -19.16
CA ALA A 46 8.95 13.26 -18.59
C ALA A 46 8.40 12.12 -17.73
N ALA A 47 8.47 10.87 -18.19
CA ALA A 47 8.07 9.70 -17.42
C ALA A 47 8.88 9.53 -16.12
N GLY A 48 10.19 9.78 -16.17
CA GLY A 48 11.04 9.78 -14.98
C GLY A 48 10.64 10.84 -13.96
N PHE A 49 10.33 12.06 -14.42
CA PHE A 49 9.82 13.13 -13.54
C PHE A 49 8.47 12.77 -12.92
N ILE A 50 7.54 12.21 -13.71
CA ILE A 50 6.24 11.74 -13.22
C ILE A 50 6.44 10.67 -12.14
N PHE A 51 7.37 9.72 -12.35
CA PHE A 51 7.68 8.69 -11.36
C PHE A 51 8.22 9.27 -10.04
N VAL A 52 9.18 10.22 -10.12
CA VAL A 52 9.73 10.88 -8.92
C VAL A 52 8.66 11.69 -8.19
N PHE A 53 7.83 12.42 -8.94
CA PHE A 53 6.71 13.17 -8.36
C PHE A 53 5.70 12.23 -7.69
N TYR A 54 5.37 11.11 -8.33
CA TYR A 54 4.51 10.08 -7.74
C TYR A 54 5.08 9.53 -6.44
N ALA A 55 6.37 9.18 -6.40
CA ALA A 55 7.02 8.70 -5.18
C ALA A 55 7.01 9.76 -4.06
N PHE A 56 7.24 11.03 -4.40
CA PHE A 56 7.16 12.14 -3.45
C PHE A 56 5.73 12.35 -2.92
N TYR A 57 4.74 12.33 -3.81
CA TYR A 57 3.33 12.45 -3.45
C TYR A 57 2.90 11.30 -2.54
N LEU A 58 3.21 10.06 -2.90
CA LEU A 58 2.89 8.88 -2.09
C LEU A 58 3.53 8.97 -0.70
N THR A 59 4.80 9.38 -0.63
CA THR A 59 5.49 9.62 0.65
C THR A 59 4.78 10.66 1.50
N SER A 60 4.32 11.76 0.89
CA SER A 60 3.61 12.84 1.59
C SER A 60 2.24 12.39 2.11
N VAL A 61 1.51 11.58 1.33
CA VAL A 61 0.24 10.98 1.75
C VAL A 61 0.45 10.06 2.95
N ILE A 62 1.44 9.17 2.88
CA ILE A 62 1.76 8.23 3.98
C ILE A 62 2.17 9.01 5.23
N LEU A 63 3.05 10.01 5.09
CA LEU A 63 3.46 10.87 6.21
C LEU A 63 2.26 11.54 6.88
N ARG A 64 1.29 12.04 6.08
CA ARG A 64 0.09 12.67 6.60
C ARG A 64 -0.78 11.68 7.36
N ILE A 65 -1.01 10.49 6.81
CA ILE A 65 -1.79 9.43 7.47
C ILE A 65 -1.21 9.09 8.85
N TYR A 66 0.11 8.89 8.93
CA TYR A 66 0.75 8.56 10.20
C TYR A 66 0.81 9.74 11.17
N THR A 67 1.01 10.96 10.67
CA THR A 67 1.00 12.17 11.51
C THR A 67 -0.38 12.36 12.14
N ASP A 68 -1.45 12.24 11.34
CA ASP A 68 -2.82 12.38 11.81
C ASP A 68 -3.14 11.29 12.85
N PHE A 69 -2.78 10.04 12.58
CA PHE A 69 -2.95 8.93 13.53
C PHE A 69 -2.21 9.14 14.86
N ILE A 70 -0.93 9.55 14.82
CA ILE A 70 -0.16 9.78 16.05
C ILE A 70 -0.71 10.97 16.82
N SER A 71 -1.08 12.04 16.12
CA SER A 71 -1.65 13.23 16.74
C SER A 71 -3.00 12.93 17.39
N SER A 72 -3.86 12.11 16.78
CA SER A 72 -5.20 11.85 17.30
C SER A 72 -5.25 10.81 18.44
N VAL A 73 -4.28 9.90 18.50
CA VAL A 73 -4.30 8.78 19.46
C VAL A 73 -3.33 8.98 20.62
N PHE A 74 -2.17 9.61 20.37
CA PHE A 74 -1.07 9.64 21.34
C PHE A 74 -0.64 11.05 21.74
N LEU A 75 -0.64 11.99 20.80
CA LEU A 75 -0.01 13.31 20.95
C LEU A 75 -0.97 14.46 20.59
N GLU A 76 -2.18 14.44 21.15
CA GLU A 76 -3.27 15.39 20.83
C GLU A 76 -2.88 16.86 20.95
N ASN A 77 -2.01 17.20 21.91
CA ASN A 77 -1.58 18.57 22.15
C ASN A 77 -0.31 18.98 21.38
N THR A 78 0.31 18.07 20.62
CA THR A 78 1.57 18.35 19.93
C THR A 78 1.31 18.87 18.51
N PRO A 79 1.94 19.99 18.09
CA PRO A 79 1.80 20.48 16.72
C PRO A 79 2.21 19.42 15.69
N THR A 80 1.39 19.25 14.65
CA THR A 80 1.60 18.23 13.60
C THR A 80 2.92 18.39 12.85
N VAL A 81 3.47 19.60 12.78
CA VAL A 81 4.80 19.88 12.20
C VAL A 81 5.92 19.20 12.99
N VAL A 82 5.81 19.14 14.32
CA VAL A 82 6.81 18.48 15.18
C VAL A 82 6.75 16.97 14.98
N ILE A 83 5.54 16.40 14.94
CA ILE A 83 5.32 14.96 14.72
C ILE A 83 5.83 14.55 13.33
N SER A 84 5.37 15.22 12.28
CA SER A 84 5.78 14.92 10.89
C SER A 84 7.29 15.15 10.68
N GLY A 85 7.88 16.18 11.27
CA GLY A 85 9.32 16.43 11.25
C GLY A 85 10.12 15.30 11.91
N GLY A 86 9.66 14.81 13.05
CA GLY A 86 10.27 13.66 13.74
C GLY A 86 10.21 12.37 12.92
N ILE A 87 9.05 12.07 12.32
CA ILE A 87 8.89 10.92 11.41
C ILE A 87 9.85 11.06 10.22
N MET A 88 9.90 12.24 9.58
CA MET A 88 10.76 12.47 8.42
C MET A 88 12.25 12.38 8.76
N PHE A 89 12.66 12.83 9.95
CA PHE A 89 14.03 12.66 10.42
C PHE A 89 14.40 11.17 10.53
N LEU A 90 13.52 10.35 11.11
CA LEU A 90 13.74 8.90 11.21
C LEU A 90 13.77 8.23 9.84
N VAL A 91 12.88 8.61 8.92
CA VAL A 91 12.87 8.12 7.54
C VAL A 91 14.17 8.50 6.82
N ALA A 92 14.65 9.73 6.95
CA ALA A 92 15.92 10.16 6.35
C ALA A 92 17.12 9.39 6.93
N TYR A 93 17.14 9.17 8.25
CA TYR A 93 18.17 8.40 8.92
C TYR A 93 18.19 6.93 8.45
N THR A 94 17.03 6.28 8.37
CA THR A 94 16.91 4.89 7.91
C THR A 94 17.23 4.75 6.43
N ALA A 95 16.79 5.69 5.58
CA ALA A 95 17.09 5.69 4.15
C ALA A 95 18.60 5.81 3.85
N ARG A 96 19.38 6.49 4.71
CA ARG A 96 20.85 6.52 4.61
C ARG A 96 21.49 5.14 4.76
N GLY A 97 20.84 4.20 5.44
CA GLY A 97 21.29 2.81 5.54
C GLY A 97 21.13 2.00 4.25
N GLY A 98 20.48 2.57 3.23
CA GLY A 98 20.28 1.93 1.93
C GLY A 98 19.16 0.88 1.91
N VAL A 99 18.94 0.29 0.73
CA VAL A 99 17.82 -0.64 0.48
C VAL A 99 17.88 -1.92 1.32
N GLU A 100 19.08 -2.37 1.70
CA GLU A 100 19.23 -3.57 2.53
C GLU A 100 18.70 -3.37 3.95
N VAL A 101 18.93 -2.18 4.53
CA VAL A 101 18.40 -1.83 5.86
C VAL A 101 16.88 -1.77 5.78
N LEU A 102 16.32 -1.16 4.73
CA LEU A 102 14.87 -1.15 4.50
C LEU A 102 14.29 -2.56 4.35
N GLY A 103 14.97 -3.44 3.61
CA GLY A 103 14.58 -4.84 3.46
C GLY A 103 14.56 -5.62 4.78
N ARG A 104 15.59 -5.44 5.61
CA ARG A 104 15.67 -6.06 6.95
C ARG A 104 14.57 -5.53 7.89
N LEU A 105 14.31 -4.23 7.87
CA LEU A 105 13.20 -3.63 8.62
C LEU A 105 11.86 -4.18 8.13
N ALA A 106 11.63 -4.27 6.82
CA ALA A 106 10.40 -4.85 6.28
C ALA A 106 10.19 -6.30 6.72
N GLN A 107 11.24 -7.12 6.76
CA GLN A 107 11.17 -8.49 7.27
C GLN A 107 10.77 -8.57 8.76
N LEU A 108 11.10 -7.54 9.55
CA LEU A 108 10.71 -7.46 10.96
C LEU A 108 9.27 -6.90 11.13
N PHE A 109 8.95 -5.82 10.42
CA PHE A 109 7.68 -5.11 10.56
C PHE A 109 6.49 -5.82 9.93
N ILE A 110 6.68 -6.59 8.84
CA ILE A 110 5.59 -7.32 8.20
C ILE A 110 4.99 -8.37 9.15
N PRO A 111 5.77 -9.31 9.74
CA PRO A 111 5.22 -10.27 10.70
C PRO A 111 4.61 -9.60 11.92
N ALA A 112 5.26 -8.56 12.47
CA ALA A 112 4.73 -7.82 13.61
C ALA A 112 3.37 -7.19 13.30
N THR A 113 3.24 -6.55 12.14
CA THR A 113 1.96 -5.96 11.69
C THR A 113 0.88 -7.02 11.52
N VAL A 114 1.21 -8.18 10.93
CA VAL A 114 0.25 -9.29 10.77
C VAL A 114 -0.20 -9.83 12.13
N VAL A 115 0.71 -10.01 13.08
CA VAL A 115 0.38 -10.48 14.44
C VAL A 115 -0.54 -9.49 15.14
N VAL A 116 -0.21 -8.20 15.12
CA VAL A 116 -1.06 -7.15 15.72
C VAL A 116 -2.43 -7.12 15.05
N PHE A 117 -2.49 -7.18 13.72
CA PHE A 117 -3.75 -7.22 12.98
C PHE A 117 -4.62 -8.41 13.38
N VAL A 118 -4.04 -9.61 13.48
CA VAL A 118 -4.77 -10.83 13.89
C VAL A 118 -5.27 -10.71 15.33
N ILE A 119 -4.44 -10.23 16.26
CA ILE A 119 -4.84 -10.03 17.67
C ILE A 119 -6.01 -9.05 17.75
N LEU A 120 -5.91 -7.88 17.12
CA LEU A 120 -6.99 -6.88 17.13
C LEU A 120 -8.26 -7.42 16.47
N SER A 121 -8.13 -8.19 15.39
CA SER A 121 -9.27 -8.85 14.74
C SER A 121 -9.97 -9.81 15.70
N ILE A 122 -9.23 -10.64 16.44
CA ILE A 122 -9.79 -11.59 17.41
C ILE A 122 -10.46 -10.87 18.58
N LEU A 123 -9.83 -9.83 19.13
CA LEU A 123 -10.35 -9.09 20.28
C LEU A 123 -11.66 -8.35 19.97
N THR A 124 -11.90 -7.98 18.71
CA THR A 124 -13.13 -7.28 18.31
C THR A 124 -14.28 -8.21 17.95
N ILE A 125 -14.05 -9.53 17.81
CA ILE A 125 -15.10 -10.52 17.46
C ILE A 125 -16.36 -10.40 18.33
N PRO A 126 -16.28 -10.22 19.67
CA PRO A 126 -17.48 -10.11 20.50
C PRO A 126 -18.41 -8.95 20.13
N GLU A 127 -17.89 -7.92 19.46
CA GLU A 127 -18.66 -6.75 19.04
C GLU A 127 -19.14 -6.83 17.57
N TRP A 128 -18.89 -7.94 16.87
CA TRP A 128 -19.24 -8.05 15.45
C TRP A 128 -20.72 -8.37 15.26
N GLU A 129 -21.39 -7.52 14.50
CA GLU A 129 -22.73 -7.77 13.98
C GLU A 129 -22.67 -8.10 12.48
N LEU A 130 -22.60 -9.40 12.16
CA LEU A 130 -22.46 -9.89 10.78
C LEU A 130 -23.65 -9.52 9.87
N SER A 131 -24.82 -9.24 10.45
CA SER A 131 -25.97 -8.72 9.72
C SER A 131 -25.67 -7.42 8.98
N ASN A 132 -24.71 -6.62 9.45
CA ASN A 132 -24.32 -5.35 8.82
C ASN A 132 -23.59 -5.54 7.49
N ALA A 133 -23.07 -6.74 7.21
CA ALA A 133 -22.51 -7.07 5.91
C ALA A 133 -23.59 -7.31 4.84
N LEU A 134 -24.86 -7.43 5.25
CA LEU A 134 -26.01 -7.70 4.39
C LEU A 134 -26.90 -6.45 4.22
N PRO A 135 -27.64 -6.34 3.10
CA PRO A 135 -27.57 -7.18 1.91
C PRO A 135 -26.31 -6.87 1.07
N ILE A 136 -25.64 -7.92 0.60
CA ILE A 136 -24.49 -7.80 -0.31
C ILE A 136 -24.98 -7.13 -1.61
N LEU A 137 -24.38 -5.99 -1.96
CA LEU A 137 -24.73 -5.22 -3.17
C LEU A 137 -26.20 -4.74 -3.21
N GLY A 138 -26.84 -4.47 -2.07
CA GLY A 138 -28.24 -4.04 -2.04
C GLY A 138 -28.56 -2.76 -2.84
N LYS A 139 -27.58 -1.86 -3.01
CA LYS A 139 -27.68 -0.65 -3.86
C LYS A 139 -27.06 -0.86 -5.25
N GLY A 140 -26.89 -2.12 -5.67
CA GLY A 140 -26.16 -2.52 -6.86
C GLY A 140 -24.62 -2.45 -6.71
N PRO A 141 -23.87 -2.74 -7.79
CA PRO A 141 -22.40 -2.76 -7.76
C PRO A 141 -21.74 -1.39 -7.85
N ILE A 142 -22.44 -0.38 -8.35
CA ILE A 142 -21.89 0.97 -8.60
C ILE A 142 -21.25 1.58 -7.35
N PRO A 143 -21.88 1.57 -6.15
CA PRO A 143 -21.25 2.13 -4.95
C PRO A 143 -19.98 1.40 -4.54
N SER A 144 -19.95 0.07 -4.68
CA SER A 144 -18.78 -0.74 -4.38
C SER A 144 -17.62 -0.44 -5.33
N LEU A 145 -17.91 -0.26 -6.62
CA LEU A 145 -16.92 0.07 -7.64
C LEU A 145 -16.37 1.49 -7.48
N LYS A 146 -17.23 2.47 -7.13
CA LYS A 146 -16.76 3.82 -6.77
C LYS A 146 -15.84 3.78 -5.56
N GLY A 147 -16.17 2.98 -4.54
CA GLY A 147 -15.31 2.80 -3.37
C GLY A 147 -13.98 2.11 -3.67
N ALA A 148 -13.86 1.42 -4.81
CA ALA A 148 -12.62 0.73 -5.22
C ALA A 148 -11.54 1.70 -5.72
N THR A 149 -11.89 2.96 -6.01
CA THR A 149 -10.96 4.04 -6.44
C THR A 149 -9.81 4.27 -5.48
N VAL A 150 -10.04 4.20 -4.17
CA VAL A 150 -8.98 4.38 -3.17
C VAL A 150 -8.01 3.20 -3.17
N PRO A 151 -8.45 1.93 -2.96
CA PRO A 151 -7.52 0.81 -3.00
C PRO A 151 -6.83 0.64 -4.37
N PHE A 152 -7.42 1.10 -5.47
CA PHE A 152 -6.73 1.16 -6.77
C PHE A 152 -5.40 1.93 -6.70
N THR A 153 -5.37 3.06 -5.99
CA THR A 153 -4.14 3.85 -5.83
C THR A 153 -3.07 3.15 -4.98
N TRP A 154 -3.48 2.25 -4.06
CA TRP A 154 -2.56 1.48 -3.24
C TRP A 154 -1.84 0.41 -4.08
N PHE A 155 -2.58 -0.29 -4.94
CA PHE A 155 -1.99 -1.22 -5.91
C PHE A 155 -1.07 -0.54 -6.94
N ALA A 156 -1.21 0.76 -7.18
CA ALA A 156 -0.26 1.49 -8.03
C ALA A 156 1.16 1.48 -7.43
N GLY A 157 1.32 1.25 -6.13
CA GLY A 157 2.61 1.15 -5.45
C GLY A 157 3.53 0.05 -6.00
N TYR A 158 2.97 -0.97 -6.68
CA TYR A 158 3.76 -2.00 -7.37
C TYR A 158 4.64 -1.45 -8.49
N ILE A 159 4.42 -0.21 -8.95
CA ILE A 159 5.33 0.49 -9.87
C ILE A 159 6.75 0.62 -9.31
N LEU A 160 6.90 0.64 -7.98
CA LEU A 160 8.20 0.66 -7.30
C LEU A 160 9.02 -0.61 -7.54
N LEU A 161 8.39 -1.71 -8.00
CA LEU A 161 9.12 -2.90 -8.42
C LEU A 161 10.15 -2.55 -9.50
N GLY A 162 9.80 -1.69 -10.47
CA GLY A 162 10.73 -1.25 -11.52
C GLY A 162 11.91 -0.43 -10.99
N LEU A 163 11.81 0.13 -9.78
CA LEU A 163 12.93 0.82 -9.12
C LEU A 163 13.83 -0.18 -8.36
N TYR A 164 13.23 -1.12 -7.63
CA TYR A 164 13.96 -2.04 -6.77
C TYR A 164 14.49 -3.29 -7.49
N TYR A 165 13.88 -3.69 -8.61
CA TYR A 165 14.21 -4.94 -9.29
C TYR A 165 15.70 -5.13 -9.64
N PRO A 166 16.42 -4.10 -10.14
CA PRO A 166 17.85 -4.24 -10.42
C PRO A 166 18.69 -4.49 -9.17
N LEU A 167 18.20 -4.09 -7.99
CA LEU A 167 18.89 -4.23 -6.71
C LEU A 167 18.69 -5.60 -6.06
N LEU A 168 17.87 -6.48 -6.63
CA LEU A 168 17.53 -7.78 -6.05
C LEU A 168 18.60 -8.82 -6.34
N SER A 169 19.07 -9.49 -5.28
CA SER A 169 20.09 -10.54 -5.37
C SER A 169 19.59 -11.83 -6.03
N ASP A 170 18.32 -12.22 -5.81
CA ASP A 170 17.72 -13.42 -6.40
C ASP A 170 16.44 -13.08 -7.18
N LYS A 171 16.61 -12.77 -8.47
CA LYS A 171 15.53 -12.39 -9.38
C LYS A 171 14.54 -13.54 -9.65
N ARG A 172 14.90 -14.80 -9.36
CA ARG A 172 14.05 -15.98 -9.63
C ARG A 172 12.83 -16.06 -8.70
N LYS A 173 12.99 -15.60 -7.45
CA LYS A 173 11.93 -15.65 -6.43
C LYS A 173 10.99 -14.44 -6.48
N VAL A 174 11.30 -13.42 -7.29
CA VAL A 174 10.58 -12.14 -7.32
C VAL A 174 9.10 -12.34 -7.60
N THR A 175 8.76 -13.19 -8.57
CA THR A 175 7.34 -13.43 -8.89
C THR A 175 6.60 -14.09 -7.75
N LEU A 176 7.22 -15.04 -7.04
CA LEU A 176 6.60 -15.65 -5.88
C LEU A 176 6.33 -14.58 -4.81
N PHE A 177 7.34 -13.81 -4.42
CA PHE A 177 7.20 -12.80 -3.36
C PHE A 177 6.22 -11.68 -3.73
N VAL A 178 6.26 -11.18 -4.97
CA VAL A 178 5.34 -10.12 -5.42
C VAL A 178 3.90 -10.65 -5.48
N MET A 179 3.67 -11.88 -5.95
CA MET A 179 2.34 -12.49 -5.96
C MET A 179 1.82 -12.76 -4.55
N THR A 180 2.68 -13.24 -3.65
CA THR A 180 2.33 -13.43 -2.23
C THR A 180 2.00 -12.09 -1.57
N ALA A 181 2.77 -11.04 -1.85
CA ALA A 181 2.49 -9.70 -1.33
C ALA A 181 1.14 -9.17 -1.84
N TRP A 182 0.88 -9.30 -3.14
CA TRP A 182 -0.38 -8.87 -3.77
C TRP A 182 -1.59 -9.60 -3.19
N PHE A 183 -1.48 -10.92 -3.03
CA PHE A 183 -2.56 -11.72 -2.45
C PHE A 183 -2.72 -11.47 -0.94
N GLY A 184 -1.63 -11.21 -0.23
CA GLY A 184 -1.65 -10.83 1.19
C GLY A 184 -2.32 -9.47 1.42
N GLU A 185 -2.02 -8.48 0.56
CA GLU A 185 -2.69 -7.18 0.55
C GLU A 185 -4.18 -7.36 0.29
N MET A 186 -4.59 -8.25 -0.63
CA MET A 186 -5.99 -8.61 -0.86
C MET A 186 -6.72 -8.99 0.40
N ILE A 187 -6.19 -10.01 1.06
CA ILE A 187 -6.82 -10.62 2.22
C ILE A 187 -6.90 -9.60 3.34
N THR A 188 -5.81 -8.86 3.58
CA THR A 188 -5.74 -7.88 4.65
C THR A 188 -6.76 -6.75 4.45
N LEU A 189 -6.89 -6.22 3.22
CA LEU A 189 -7.84 -5.16 2.91
C LEU A 189 -9.30 -5.62 2.90
N ALA A 190 -9.57 -6.83 2.38
CA ALA A 190 -10.91 -7.39 2.42
C ALA A 190 -11.33 -7.71 3.86
N ALA A 191 -10.44 -8.29 4.65
CA ALA A 191 -10.67 -8.58 6.06
C ALA A 191 -10.86 -7.29 6.87
N SER A 192 -10.00 -6.29 6.72
CA SER A 192 -10.16 -5.02 7.44
C SER A 192 -11.49 -4.34 7.09
N GLY A 193 -11.87 -4.34 5.81
CA GLY A 193 -13.16 -3.80 5.37
C GLY A 193 -14.37 -4.56 5.93
N LEU A 194 -14.27 -5.90 6.07
CA LEU A 194 -15.31 -6.71 6.71
C LEU A 194 -15.42 -6.37 8.20
N ILE A 195 -14.28 -6.35 8.92
CA ILE A 195 -14.21 -6.00 10.33
C ILE A 195 -14.82 -4.62 10.58
N SER A 196 -14.43 -3.63 9.78
CA SER A 196 -14.99 -2.27 9.91
C SER A 196 -16.51 -2.24 9.72
N VAL A 197 -17.06 -2.99 8.76
CA VAL A 197 -18.53 -3.04 8.55
C VAL A 197 -19.24 -3.76 9.70
N SER A 198 -18.66 -4.85 10.21
CA SER A 198 -19.23 -5.60 11.33
C SER A 198 -19.20 -4.81 12.64
N PHE A 199 -18.20 -3.93 12.82
CA PHE A 199 -18.01 -3.11 14.02
C PHE A 199 -18.76 -1.76 13.97
N LEU A 200 -18.77 -1.05 12.84
CA LEU A 200 -19.27 0.34 12.78
C LEU A 200 -20.76 0.53 13.10
N ALA A 201 -21.58 -0.52 13.06
CA ALA A 201 -23.00 -0.41 13.43
C ALA A 201 -23.29 -0.72 14.91
N SER A 202 -22.30 -1.20 15.68
CA SER A 202 -22.44 -1.35 17.14
C SER A 202 -22.28 -0.02 17.90
N ILE A 203 -21.74 1.02 17.25
CA ILE A 203 -21.57 2.34 17.85
C ILE A 203 -22.86 3.15 17.63
N PRO A 204 -23.66 3.42 18.69
CA PRO A 204 -24.81 4.31 18.55
C PRO A 204 -24.30 5.70 18.15
N VAL A 205 -24.76 6.18 16.99
CA VAL A 205 -24.56 7.57 16.56
C VAL A 205 -25.22 8.45 17.62
N ARG A 206 -24.40 9.09 18.46
CA ARG A 206 -24.82 10.16 19.36
C ARG A 206 -24.82 11.49 18.63
#